data_AF-A0A059BMK5-F1
#
_entry.id   AF-A0A059BMK5-F1
#
_cell.length_a   1.000
_cell.length_b   1.000
_cell.length_c   1.000
_cell.angle_alpha   90.00
_cell.angle_beta   90.00
_cell.angle_gamma   90.00
#
_symmetry.space_group_name_H-M   'P 1'
#
loop_
_entity.id
_entity.type
_entity.pdbx_description
1 polymer ?
#
loop_
_entity_poly.entity_id
_entity_poly.type
_entity_poly.pdbx_seq_one_letter_code
_entity_poly.pdbx_strand_id
1 'polypeptide(L)'
;MRAKFNETAAWEYAESMNGKPYGYHNMLFSWIDTIDANYPPPLDAHVVASVMTVWNQMQPAYAANMWNEALNKRLGTEGLDLPDLLVETEMRGSSFAELLTIPEQDDWVYSDGKSASCVAFVLEMYKAAGLFDPISSSVQVTEFTIKDAYSLKFFENNSSRLPKWCNDGDDVELPFCQIRGRYRMELPRYNTMDLYPHMNERCPSLPPKYSRPSDC
;
A
#
# COMPACT_ATOMS: atom_id res chain seq x y z
N MET A 1 -15.23 15.61 -4.04
CA MET A 1 -15.17 14.87 -2.76
C MET A 1 -16.51 14.82 -2.01
N ARG A 2 -16.94 15.90 -1.32
CA ARG A 2 -18.10 15.89 -0.40
C ARG A 2 -19.41 15.33 -0.97
N ALA A 3 -19.70 15.58 -2.25
CA ALA A 3 -20.92 15.07 -2.89
C ALA A 3 -20.92 13.55 -3.13
N LYS A 4 -19.73 12.92 -3.19
CA LYS A 4 -19.57 11.47 -3.40
C LYS A 4 -19.26 10.71 -2.11
N PHE A 5 -18.63 11.39 -1.14
CA PHE A 5 -18.15 10.75 0.10
C PHE A 5 -19.32 10.45 1.05
N ASN A 6 -19.59 9.17 1.29
CA ASN A 6 -20.52 8.71 2.29
C ASN A 6 -19.86 8.69 3.68
N GLU A 7 -20.14 9.71 4.49
CA GLU A 7 -19.56 9.87 5.83
C GLU A 7 -19.95 8.77 6.80
N THR A 8 -21.20 8.30 6.76
CA THR A 8 -21.66 7.22 7.64
C THR A 8 -20.91 5.93 7.39
N ALA A 9 -20.78 5.52 6.12
CA ALA A 9 -20.04 4.31 5.75
C ALA A 9 -18.54 4.41 6.08
N ALA A 10 -17.95 5.60 5.95
CA ALA A 10 -16.56 5.85 6.34
C ALA A 10 -16.36 5.62 7.85
N TRP A 11 -17.26 6.15 8.68
CA TRP A 11 -17.20 5.97 10.14
C TRP A 11 -17.45 4.52 10.55
N GLU A 12 -18.42 3.85 9.95
CA GLU A 12 -18.67 2.42 10.20
C GLU A 12 -17.42 1.56 9.91
N TYR A 13 -16.73 1.83 8.80
CA TYR A 13 -15.45 1.18 8.50
C TYR A 13 -14.39 1.50 9.57
N ALA A 14 -14.20 2.78 9.90
CA ALA A 14 -13.19 3.20 10.85
C ALA A 14 -13.40 2.58 12.24
N GLU A 15 -14.65 2.53 12.71
CA GLU A 15 -15.02 1.87 13.97
C GLU A 15 -14.81 0.36 13.92
N SER A 16 -15.10 -0.30 12.80
CA SER A 16 -14.90 -1.74 12.63
C SER A 16 -13.43 -2.18 12.74
N MET A 17 -12.50 -1.26 12.42
CA MET A 17 -11.06 -1.46 12.49
C MET A 17 -10.45 -1.09 13.85
N ASN A 18 -11.24 -0.56 14.78
CA ASN A 18 -10.75 -0.22 16.10
C ASN A 18 -10.28 -1.48 16.87
N GLY A 19 -9.06 -1.43 17.40
CA GLY A 19 -8.44 -2.56 18.11
C GLY A 19 -7.96 -3.72 17.21
N LYS A 20 -8.01 -3.57 15.87
CA LYS A 20 -7.47 -4.54 14.93
C LYS A 20 -5.94 -4.43 14.82
N PRO A 21 -5.24 -5.53 14.46
CA PRO A 21 -3.79 -5.52 14.29
C PRO A 21 -3.35 -4.58 13.16
N TYR A 22 -2.12 -4.07 13.28
CA TYR A 22 -1.47 -3.31 12.22
C TYR A 22 -1.01 -4.27 11.11
N GLY A 23 -1.13 -3.85 9.84
CA GLY A 23 -0.77 -4.65 8.67
C GLY A 23 0.74 -4.84 8.50
N TYR A 24 1.40 -5.58 9.39
CA TYR A 24 2.81 -5.94 9.22
C TYR A 24 3.01 -7.05 8.18
N HIS A 25 2.02 -7.93 8.06
CA HIS A 25 2.01 -9.06 7.10
C HIS A 25 2.19 -8.63 5.65
N ASN A 26 1.70 -7.43 5.28
CA ASN A 26 1.73 -6.94 3.90
C ASN A 26 2.79 -5.86 3.64
N MET A 27 3.44 -5.33 4.68
CA MET A 27 4.31 -4.14 4.55
C MET A 27 5.50 -4.39 3.62
N LEU A 28 6.07 -5.61 3.63
CA LEU A 28 7.16 -5.98 2.74
C LEU A 28 6.72 -5.99 1.26
N PHE A 29 5.49 -6.39 0.99
CA PHE A 29 5.02 -6.63 -0.38
C PHE A 29 4.50 -5.36 -1.06
N SER A 30 4.03 -4.37 -0.29
CA SER A 30 3.51 -3.09 -0.79
C SER A 30 4.51 -2.20 -1.57
N TRP A 31 5.75 -2.64 -1.76
CA TRP A 31 6.73 -1.94 -2.61
C TRP A 31 7.42 -2.87 -3.63
N ILE A 32 7.05 -4.15 -3.72
CA ILE A 32 7.66 -5.15 -4.61
C ILE A 32 6.66 -5.55 -5.70
N ASP A 33 6.35 -4.60 -6.57
CA ASP A 33 5.32 -4.78 -7.61
C ASP A 33 5.86 -5.47 -8.87
N THR A 34 7.18 -5.56 -9.03
CA THR A 34 7.84 -6.15 -10.20
C THR A 34 9.00 -7.07 -9.79
N ILE A 35 9.36 -7.97 -10.72
CA ILE A 35 10.38 -9.01 -10.50
C ILE A 35 11.77 -8.42 -10.20
N ASP A 36 12.13 -7.31 -10.85
CA ASP A 36 13.49 -6.76 -10.83
C ASP A 36 13.55 -5.22 -10.66
N ALA A 37 12.56 -4.49 -11.18
CA ALA A 37 12.62 -3.04 -11.25
C ALA A 37 12.29 -2.30 -9.94
N ASN A 38 12.05 -3.02 -8.83
CA ASN A 38 11.89 -2.43 -7.49
C ASN A 38 13.20 -2.43 -6.69
N TYR A 39 14.25 -3.12 -7.13
CA TYR A 39 15.51 -3.25 -6.38
C TYR A 39 16.61 -2.32 -6.90
N PRO A 40 17.30 -1.57 -6.02
CA PRO A 40 18.44 -0.77 -6.45
C PRO A 40 19.59 -1.70 -6.87
N PRO A 41 20.22 -1.52 -8.04
CA PRO A 41 21.35 -2.33 -8.45
C PRO A 41 22.48 -2.30 -7.40
N PRO A 42 23.13 -3.44 -7.08
CA PRO A 42 23.02 -4.75 -7.72
C PRO A 42 22.05 -5.73 -7.01
N LEU A 43 21.11 -5.23 -6.22
CA LEU A 43 20.19 -6.09 -5.44
C LEU A 43 19.08 -6.68 -6.33
N ASP A 44 18.58 -7.84 -5.93
CA ASP A 44 17.45 -8.54 -6.55
C ASP A 44 16.63 -9.30 -5.49
N ALA A 45 15.61 -10.06 -5.93
CA ALA A 45 14.77 -10.88 -5.05
C ALA A 45 15.54 -11.96 -4.26
N HIS A 46 16.74 -12.38 -4.70
CA HIS A 46 17.55 -13.34 -3.95
C HIS A 46 18.14 -12.71 -2.68
N VAL A 47 18.38 -11.40 -2.69
CA VAL A 47 18.76 -10.66 -1.47
C VAL A 47 17.60 -10.67 -0.47
N VAL A 48 16.38 -10.49 -0.95
CA VAL A 48 15.17 -10.58 -0.11
C VAL A 48 15.05 -11.99 0.50
N ALA A 49 15.17 -13.03 -0.31
CA ALA A 49 15.16 -14.42 0.15
C ALA A 49 16.25 -14.70 1.20
N SER A 50 17.46 -14.17 0.99
CA SER A 50 18.59 -14.30 1.92
C SER A 50 18.30 -13.62 3.26
N VAL A 51 17.78 -12.38 3.24
CA VAL A 51 17.40 -11.64 4.45
C VAL A 51 16.30 -12.38 5.20
N MET A 52 15.26 -12.83 4.50
CA MET A 52 14.16 -13.58 5.10
C MET A 52 14.64 -14.89 5.72
N THR A 53 15.57 -15.60 5.08
CA THR A 53 16.15 -16.85 5.60
C THR A 53 16.94 -16.61 6.89
N VAL A 54 17.82 -15.61 6.91
CA VAL A 54 18.60 -15.26 8.10
C VAL A 54 17.68 -14.81 9.23
N TRP A 55 16.69 -13.96 8.93
CA TRP A 55 15.76 -13.46 9.94
C TRP A 55 14.86 -14.55 10.50
N ASN A 56 14.44 -15.51 9.66
CA ASN A 56 13.67 -16.67 10.10
C ASN A 56 14.45 -17.56 11.08
N GLN A 57 15.78 -17.63 10.95
CA GLN A 57 16.62 -18.31 11.93
C GLN A 57 16.83 -17.48 13.21
N MET A 58 16.94 -16.15 13.09
CA MET A 58 17.21 -15.29 14.25
C MET A 58 15.98 -15.02 15.11
N GLN A 59 14.81 -14.81 14.51
CA GLN A 59 13.55 -14.41 15.17
C GLN A 59 12.35 -15.14 14.53
N PRO A 60 12.26 -16.47 14.65
CA PRO A 60 11.29 -17.29 13.90
C PRO A 60 9.83 -16.90 14.14
N ALA A 61 9.43 -16.60 15.38
CA ALA A 61 8.06 -16.21 15.69
C ALA A 61 7.67 -14.86 15.07
N TYR A 62 8.62 -13.92 14.97
CA TYR A 62 8.38 -12.61 14.36
C TYR A 62 8.41 -12.70 12.83
N ALA A 63 9.37 -13.46 12.27
CA ALA A 63 9.46 -13.76 10.84
C ALA A 63 8.18 -14.38 10.29
N ALA A 64 7.65 -15.39 10.98
CA ALA A 64 6.42 -16.07 10.60
C ALA A 64 5.23 -15.09 10.51
N ASN A 65 5.14 -14.16 11.47
CA ASN A 65 4.13 -13.11 11.52
C ASN A 65 4.36 -11.97 10.51
N MET A 66 5.49 -11.93 9.80
CA MET A 66 5.75 -10.87 8.82
C MET A 66 5.47 -11.31 7.39
N TRP A 67 5.68 -12.58 7.05
CA TRP A 67 5.57 -13.01 5.65
C TRP A 67 5.07 -14.44 5.43
N ASN A 68 5.13 -15.36 6.38
CA ASN A 68 4.75 -16.76 6.09
C ASN A 68 3.28 -16.86 5.69
N GLU A 69 2.38 -16.27 6.49
CA GLU A 69 0.95 -16.31 6.16
C GLU A 69 0.64 -15.54 4.87
N ALA A 70 1.30 -14.40 4.66
CA ALA A 70 1.15 -13.58 3.47
C ALA A 70 1.61 -14.29 2.19
N LEU A 71 2.72 -15.04 2.25
CA LEU A 71 3.22 -15.87 1.16
C LEU A 71 2.32 -17.08 0.90
N ASN A 72 1.81 -17.71 1.96
CA ASN A 72 0.84 -18.80 1.85
C ASN A 72 -0.43 -18.33 1.13
N LYS A 73 -0.97 -17.17 1.49
CA LYS A 73 -2.14 -16.58 0.79
C LYS A 73 -1.86 -16.34 -0.69
N ARG A 74 -0.71 -15.79 -1.04
CA ARG A 74 -0.27 -15.57 -2.43
C ARG A 74 -0.14 -16.87 -3.22
N LEU A 75 0.37 -17.92 -2.59
CA LEU A 75 0.53 -19.24 -3.19
C LEU A 75 -0.76 -20.09 -3.15
N GLY A 76 -1.79 -19.67 -2.41
CA GLY A 76 -2.99 -20.48 -2.18
C GLY A 76 -2.71 -21.74 -1.36
N THR A 77 -1.77 -21.68 -0.41
CA THR A 77 -1.43 -22.74 0.54
C THR A 77 -1.74 -22.31 1.97
N GLU A 78 -1.60 -23.23 2.93
CA GLU A 78 -1.76 -22.94 4.35
C GLU A 78 -0.67 -23.66 5.16
N GLY A 79 -0.11 -22.97 6.16
CA GLY A 79 0.78 -23.59 7.16
C GLY A 79 2.19 -23.95 6.69
N LEU A 80 2.57 -23.62 5.44
CA LEU A 80 3.95 -23.83 4.97
C LEU A 80 4.89 -22.79 5.58
N ASP A 81 6.08 -23.23 5.97
CA ASP A 81 7.15 -22.32 6.37
C ASP A 81 7.90 -21.78 5.14
N LEU A 82 8.86 -20.87 5.35
CA LEU A 82 9.57 -20.23 4.23
C LEU A 82 10.32 -21.25 3.33
N PRO A 83 11.10 -22.20 3.86
CA PRO A 83 11.69 -23.27 3.03
C PRO A 83 10.66 -24.05 2.20
N ASP A 84 9.57 -24.49 2.82
CA ASP A 84 8.53 -25.26 2.12
C ASP A 84 7.81 -24.43 1.06
N LEU A 85 7.57 -23.14 1.33
CA LEU A 85 7.02 -22.19 0.35
C LEU A 85 7.93 -22.03 -0.87
N LEU A 86 9.26 -21.95 -0.67
CA LEU A 86 10.20 -21.84 -1.78
C LEU A 86 10.18 -23.09 -2.67
N VAL A 87 10.17 -24.28 -2.05
CA VAL A 87 10.09 -25.55 -2.77
C VAL A 87 8.76 -25.69 -3.52
N GLU A 88 7.64 -25.41 -2.85
CA GLU A 88 6.31 -25.50 -3.46
C GLU A 88 6.15 -24.51 -4.63
N THR A 89 6.70 -23.30 -4.51
CA THR A 89 6.71 -22.30 -5.58
C THR A 89 7.44 -22.82 -6.82
N GLU A 90 8.61 -23.42 -6.63
CA GLU A 90 9.40 -24.03 -7.71
C GLU A 90 8.68 -25.24 -8.32
N MET A 91 8.06 -26.10 -7.50
CA MET A 91 7.27 -27.25 -7.96
C MET A 91 6.09 -26.84 -8.84
N ARG A 92 5.53 -25.65 -8.63
CA ARG A 92 4.47 -25.05 -9.46
C ARG A 92 4.98 -24.32 -10.70
N GLY A 93 6.29 -24.36 -10.95
CA GLY A 93 6.91 -23.72 -12.11
C GLY A 93 6.95 -22.19 -12.03
N SER A 94 6.88 -21.63 -10.82
CA SER A 94 6.99 -20.20 -10.55
C SER A 94 8.32 -19.90 -9.84
N SER A 95 8.74 -18.64 -9.84
CA SER A 95 9.89 -18.17 -9.06
C SER A 95 9.46 -17.49 -7.76
N PHE A 96 10.40 -17.39 -6.81
CA PHE A 96 10.17 -16.60 -5.60
C PHE A 96 9.91 -15.13 -5.90
N ALA A 97 10.61 -14.57 -6.91
CA ALA A 97 10.38 -13.19 -7.33
C ALA A 97 8.94 -13.00 -7.83
N GLU A 98 8.42 -13.91 -8.65
CA GLU A 98 7.02 -13.85 -9.10
C GLU A 98 6.04 -13.97 -7.92
N LEU A 99 6.32 -14.86 -6.95
CA LEU A 99 5.51 -14.98 -5.74
C LEU A 99 5.42 -13.65 -4.97
N LEU A 100 6.54 -12.93 -4.82
CA LEU A 100 6.56 -11.64 -4.14
C LEU A 100 5.70 -10.57 -4.85
N THR A 101 5.58 -10.66 -6.18
CA THR A 101 4.82 -9.68 -7.00
C THR A 101 3.31 -9.92 -7.03
N ILE A 102 2.81 -10.98 -6.39
CA ILE A 102 1.36 -11.21 -6.31
C ILE A 102 0.74 -10.13 -5.41
N PRO A 103 -0.21 -9.32 -5.92
CA PRO A 103 -0.80 -8.23 -5.14
C PRO A 103 -1.52 -8.73 -3.89
N GLU A 104 -1.32 -8.03 -2.79
CA GLU A 104 -2.15 -8.16 -1.59
C GLU A 104 -3.62 -7.85 -1.96
N GLN A 105 -4.55 -8.53 -1.30
CA GLN A 105 -5.98 -8.28 -1.49
C GLN A 105 -6.57 -7.64 -0.22
N ASP A 106 -7.38 -6.58 -0.40
CA ASP A 106 -7.98 -5.82 0.71
C ASP A 106 -8.94 -6.66 1.58
N ASP A 107 -9.42 -7.79 1.07
CA ASP A 107 -10.31 -8.72 1.75
C ASP A 107 -9.58 -9.88 2.45
N TRP A 108 -8.26 -9.98 2.30
CA TRP A 108 -7.49 -10.99 3.02
C TRP A 108 -7.54 -10.75 4.53
N VAL A 109 -7.89 -11.81 5.25
CA VAL A 109 -7.94 -11.85 6.71
C VAL A 109 -6.85 -12.79 7.20
N TYR A 110 -5.99 -12.30 8.08
CA TYR A 110 -4.90 -13.06 8.67
C TYR A 110 -5.35 -13.77 9.95
N SER A 111 -4.52 -14.67 10.46
CA SER A 111 -4.80 -15.46 11.66
C SER A 111 -5.01 -14.60 12.92
N ASP A 112 -4.41 -13.42 12.97
CA ASP A 112 -4.60 -12.40 14.03
C ASP A 112 -5.75 -11.41 13.72
N GLY A 113 -6.41 -11.57 12.57
CA GLY A 113 -7.61 -10.83 12.16
C GLY A 113 -7.41 -9.99 10.92
N LYS A 114 -8.41 -9.15 10.62
CA LYS A 114 -8.29 -8.15 9.56
C LYS A 114 -7.28 -7.09 10.02
N SER A 115 -6.34 -6.74 9.15
CA SER A 115 -5.29 -5.78 9.43
C SER A 115 -5.17 -4.77 8.29
N ALA A 116 -4.64 -3.58 8.59
CA ALA A 116 -4.35 -2.58 7.58
C ALA A 116 -3.12 -1.76 7.98
N SER A 117 -2.31 -1.36 7.01
CA SER A 117 -1.28 -0.34 7.21
C SER A 117 -1.91 1.04 7.35
N CYS A 118 -1.14 2.04 7.77
CA CYS A 118 -1.66 3.39 8.01
C CYS A 118 -2.35 4.00 6.78
N VAL A 119 -1.77 3.82 5.59
CA VAL A 119 -2.32 4.35 4.33
C VAL A 119 -3.46 3.47 3.81
N ALA A 120 -3.32 2.14 3.89
CA ALA A 120 -4.38 1.22 3.48
C ALA A 120 -5.65 1.44 4.29
N PHE A 121 -5.54 1.68 5.61
CA PHE A 121 -6.68 2.01 6.47
C PHE A 121 -7.45 3.25 5.97
N VAL A 122 -6.73 4.34 5.66
CA VAL A 122 -7.36 5.58 5.16
C VAL A 122 -8.02 5.35 3.80
N LEU A 123 -7.37 4.59 2.92
CA LEU A 123 -7.88 4.34 1.58
C LEU A 123 -9.03 3.31 1.56
N GLU A 124 -9.04 2.30 2.42
CA GLU A 124 -10.18 1.40 2.60
C GLU A 124 -11.38 2.15 3.16
N MET A 125 -11.16 3.11 4.08
CA MET A 125 -12.22 4.03 4.51
C MET A 125 -12.76 4.86 3.34
N TYR A 126 -11.89 5.32 2.42
CA TYR A 126 -12.31 6.01 1.20
C TYR A 126 -13.07 5.09 0.23
N LYS A 127 -12.68 3.81 0.12
CA LYS A 127 -13.42 2.79 -0.63
C LYS A 127 -14.81 2.58 -0.04
N ALA A 128 -14.92 2.38 1.27
CA ALA A 128 -16.19 2.25 1.97
C ALA A 128 -17.09 3.49 1.80
N ALA A 129 -16.48 4.67 1.72
CA ALA A 129 -17.18 5.92 1.47
C ALA A 129 -17.60 6.13 0.00
N GLY A 130 -17.30 5.20 -0.91
CA GLY A 130 -17.68 5.25 -2.33
C GLY A 130 -16.75 6.10 -3.23
N LEU A 131 -15.57 6.50 -2.75
CA LEU A 131 -14.67 7.35 -3.57
C LEU A 131 -14.03 6.59 -4.75
N PHE A 132 -13.92 5.26 -4.64
CA PHE A 132 -13.36 4.41 -5.69
C PHE A 132 -14.40 3.88 -6.69
N ASP A 133 -15.68 4.22 -6.52
CA ASP A 133 -16.73 3.75 -7.42
C ASP A 133 -16.65 4.38 -8.82
N PRO A 134 -16.94 3.60 -9.88
CA PRO A 134 -17.50 2.25 -9.87
C PRO A 134 -16.45 1.11 -9.87
N ILE A 135 -15.15 1.42 -9.76
CA ILE A 135 -14.07 0.46 -9.97
C ILE A 135 -13.49 -0.10 -8.66
N SER A 136 -14.15 0.13 -7.53
CA SER A 136 -13.68 -0.21 -6.18
C SER A 136 -13.23 -1.66 -6.04
N SER A 137 -13.90 -2.60 -6.71
CA SER A 137 -13.56 -4.03 -6.69
C SER A 137 -12.30 -4.40 -7.48
N SER A 138 -11.78 -3.50 -8.31
CA SER A 138 -10.60 -3.71 -9.16
C SER A 138 -9.35 -2.97 -8.69
N VAL A 139 -9.39 -2.39 -7.48
CA VAL A 139 -8.28 -1.62 -6.92
C VAL A 139 -7.97 -2.20 -5.55
N GLN A 140 -6.75 -2.68 -5.33
CA GLN A 140 -6.29 -3.13 -4.01
C GLN A 140 -5.54 -2.00 -3.33
N VAL A 141 -6.16 -1.32 -2.36
CA VAL A 141 -5.51 -0.18 -1.68
C VAL A 141 -4.45 -0.60 -0.67
N THR A 142 -4.38 -1.88 -0.35
CA THR A 142 -3.27 -2.51 0.36
C THR A 142 -1.94 -2.42 -0.39
N GLU A 143 -1.95 -2.23 -1.71
CA GLU A 143 -0.77 -2.01 -2.56
C GLU A 143 -0.32 -0.54 -2.64
N PHE A 144 -1.01 0.37 -1.94
CA PHE A 144 -0.74 1.80 -2.07
C PHE A 144 0.30 2.26 -1.05
N THR A 145 1.18 3.15 -1.49
CA THR A 145 2.06 3.92 -0.62
C THR A 145 1.43 5.26 -0.23
N ILE A 146 2.04 5.97 0.73
CA ILE A 146 1.61 7.33 1.12
C ILE A 146 1.60 8.29 -0.09
N LYS A 147 2.55 8.12 -1.03
CA LYS A 147 2.60 8.91 -2.26
C LYS A 147 1.36 8.73 -3.12
N ASP A 148 0.88 7.50 -3.20
CA ASP A 148 -0.26 7.15 -4.02
C ASP A 148 -1.52 7.81 -3.46
N ALA A 149 -1.72 7.73 -2.14
CA ALA A 149 -2.87 8.31 -1.47
C ALA A 149 -3.04 9.82 -1.70
N TYR A 150 -1.98 10.62 -1.58
CA TYR A 150 -2.10 12.08 -1.79
C TYR A 150 -2.13 12.46 -3.28
N SER A 151 -1.66 11.58 -4.17
CA SER A 151 -1.69 11.83 -5.62
C SER A 151 -3.07 11.62 -6.23
N LEU A 152 -3.92 10.80 -5.60
CA LEU A 152 -5.30 10.55 -6.01
C LEU A 152 -6.07 11.85 -6.17
N LYS A 153 -6.79 11.97 -7.29
CA LYS A 153 -7.56 13.16 -7.67
C LYS A 153 -8.90 13.27 -6.93
N PHE A 154 -8.87 13.11 -5.62
CA PHE A 154 -10.04 13.17 -4.76
C PHE A 154 -10.24 14.54 -4.12
N PHE A 155 -9.16 15.28 -3.95
CA PHE A 155 -9.10 16.47 -3.10
C PHE A 155 -9.59 17.73 -3.83
N GLU A 156 -9.85 18.78 -3.05
CA GLU A 156 -10.20 20.08 -3.61
C GLU A 156 -9.03 20.64 -4.42
N ASN A 157 -9.30 21.11 -5.64
CA ASN A 157 -8.29 21.72 -6.51
C ASN A 157 -8.56 23.21 -6.75
N ASN A 158 -9.73 23.72 -6.34
CA ASN A 158 -10.05 25.13 -6.45
C ASN A 158 -9.61 25.87 -5.18
N SER A 159 -8.53 26.64 -5.27
CA SER A 159 -7.95 27.40 -4.15
C SER A 159 -8.95 28.38 -3.53
N SER A 160 -9.90 28.91 -4.30
CA SER A 160 -10.95 29.81 -3.76
C SER A 160 -11.90 29.12 -2.77
N ARG A 161 -11.96 27.79 -2.76
CA ARG A 161 -12.77 26.98 -1.84
C ARG A 161 -11.99 26.55 -0.59
N LEU A 162 -10.69 26.78 -0.56
CA LEU A 162 -9.87 26.49 0.60
C LEU A 162 -10.20 27.47 1.74
N PRO A 163 -10.07 27.05 3.01
CA PRO A 163 -10.28 27.94 4.14
C PRO A 163 -9.35 29.16 4.11
N LYS A 164 -9.80 30.31 4.63
CA LYS A 164 -8.99 31.55 4.62
C LYS A 164 -7.66 31.45 5.38
N TRP A 165 -7.57 30.55 6.37
CA TRP A 165 -6.34 30.29 7.12
C TRP A 165 -5.33 29.43 6.33
N CYS A 166 -5.75 28.83 5.22
CA CYS A 166 -4.88 28.02 4.37
C CYS A 166 -3.80 28.92 3.77
N ASN A 167 -2.53 28.54 3.91
CA ASN A 167 -1.36 29.35 3.54
C ASN A 167 -1.18 30.65 4.35
N ASP A 168 -1.96 30.88 5.41
CA ASP A 168 -1.85 32.06 6.28
C ASP A 168 -0.61 31.93 7.19
N GLY A 169 0.53 32.45 6.73
CA GLY A 169 1.83 32.36 7.40
C GLY A 169 2.92 31.65 6.60
N ASP A 170 2.65 31.28 5.36
CA ASP A 170 3.62 30.72 4.43
C ASP A 170 3.91 31.73 3.29
N ASP A 171 5.17 31.86 2.86
CA ASP A 171 5.56 32.70 1.71
C ASP A 171 5.30 32.02 0.36
N VAL A 172 4.89 30.74 0.38
CA VAL A 172 4.54 29.95 -0.80
C VAL A 172 3.09 29.50 -0.71
N GLU A 173 2.33 29.79 -1.77
CA GLU A 173 0.96 29.32 -1.91
C GLU A 173 0.94 27.84 -2.30
N LEU A 174 0.53 26.96 -1.37
CA LEU A 174 0.39 25.54 -1.62
C LEU A 174 -1.01 25.20 -2.16
N PRO A 175 -1.13 24.17 -3.02
CA PRO A 175 -2.42 23.71 -3.54
C PRO A 175 -3.25 22.93 -2.51
N PHE A 176 -2.78 22.81 -1.27
CA PHE A 176 -3.42 22.12 -0.16
C PHE A 176 -3.17 22.87 1.15
N CYS A 177 -3.95 22.56 2.17
CA CYS A 177 -3.80 23.17 3.49
C CYS A 177 -3.03 22.25 4.44
N GLN A 178 -1.83 22.67 4.85
CA GLN A 178 -1.09 22.02 5.92
C GLN A 178 -1.67 22.44 7.28
N ILE A 179 -2.38 21.53 7.93
CA ILE A 179 -3.11 21.82 9.18
C ILE A 179 -2.14 21.98 10.37
N ARG A 180 -1.02 21.24 10.36
CA ARG A 180 -0.04 21.20 11.46
C ARG A 180 1.36 20.95 10.91
N GLY A 181 2.36 21.23 11.74
CA GLY A 181 3.77 20.96 11.46
C GLY A 181 4.59 22.23 11.28
N ARG A 182 5.84 22.20 11.74
CA ARG A 182 6.77 23.33 11.62
C ARG A 182 7.38 23.44 10.23
N TYR A 183 7.54 22.31 9.54
CA TYR A 183 8.20 22.23 8.25
C TYR A 183 7.17 22.13 7.15
N ARG A 184 7.42 22.82 6.03
CA ARG A 184 6.58 22.74 4.83
C ARG A 184 6.66 21.33 4.25
N MET A 185 5.51 20.70 4.06
CA MET A 185 5.41 19.43 3.35
C MET A 185 5.44 19.66 1.84
N GLU A 186 6.26 18.89 1.14
CA GLU A 186 6.26 18.84 -0.32
C GLU A 186 5.53 17.57 -0.77
N LEU A 187 4.47 17.73 -1.57
CA LEU A 187 3.66 16.63 -2.10
C LEU A 187 3.69 16.64 -3.63
N PRO A 188 4.76 16.13 -4.27
CA PRO A 188 4.88 16.12 -5.73
C PRO A 188 3.75 15.33 -6.39
N ARG A 189 3.10 15.89 -7.43
CA ARG A 189 1.93 15.29 -8.08
C ARG A 189 0.69 15.19 -7.16
N TYR A 190 0.56 16.09 -6.19
CA TYR A 190 -0.65 16.19 -5.36
C TYR A 190 -1.92 16.33 -6.21
N ASN A 191 -2.91 15.47 -5.94
CA ASN A 191 -4.25 15.55 -6.53
C ASN A 191 -4.26 15.56 -8.08
N THR A 192 -3.39 14.77 -8.72
CA THR A 192 -3.27 14.70 -10.18
C THR A 192 -3.73 13.37 -10.80
N MET A 193 -3.80 12.29 -10.01
CA MET A 193 -3.97 10.92 -10.51
C MET A 193 -5.45 10.54 -10.58
N ASP A 194 -5.97 10.34 -11.79
CA ASP A 194 -7.30 9.76 -12.00
C ASP A 194 -7.27 8.25 -11.68
N LEU A 195 -8.39 7.72 -11.19
CA LEU A 195 -8.51 6.30 -10.86
C LEU A 195 -8.51 5.42 -12.11
N TYR A 196 -7.83 4.27 -12.03
CA TYR A 196 -7.87 3.24 -13.06
C TYR A 196 -7.82 1.83 -12.42
N PRO A 197 -8.36 0.79 -13.09
CA PRO A 197 -8.32 -0.58 -12.58
C PRO A 197 -6.88 -1.08 -12.42
N HIS A 198 -6.65 -1.92 -11.40
CA HIS A 198 -5.35 -2.53 -11.10
C HIS A 198 -4.21 -1.54 -10.88
N MET A 199 -4.53 -0.34 -10.40
CA MET A 199 -3.53 0.69 -10.15
C MET A 199 -2.58 0.30 -9.01
N ASN A 200 -1.31 0.64 -9.18
CA ASN A 200 -0.21 0.35 -8.25
C ASN A 200 0.16 -1.13 -8.09
N GLU A 201 -0.52 -2.09 -8.73
CA GLU A 201 -0.20 -3.52 -8.62
C GLU A 201 1.06 -3.94 -9.39
N ARG A 202 1.59 -3.07 -10.27
CA ARG A 202 2.73 -3.35 -11.16
C ARG A 202 3.64 -2.14 -11.35
N CYS A 203 3.76 -1.29 -10.32
CA CYS A 203 4.34 0.04 -10.43
C CYS A 203 5.71 0.16 -9.76
N PRO A 204 6.81 -0.14 -10.49
CA PRO A 204 8.13 -0.14 -9.89
C PRO A 204 8.51 1.22 -9.31
N SER A 205 9.15 1.21 -8.16
CA SER A 205 9.56 2.42 -7.45
C SER A 205 10.99 2.26 -6.93
N LEU A 206 11.87 3.15 -7.39
CA LEU A 206 13.29 3.10 -7.04
C LEU A 206 13.80 4.42 -6.45
N PRO A 207 14.60 4.36 -5.36
CA PRO A 207 15.31 5.54 -4.88
C PRO A 207 16.34 6.02 -5.92
N PRO A 208 16.76 7.30 -5.85
CA PRO A 208 16.34 8.32 -4.87
C PRO A 208 15.11 9.13 -5.32
N LYS A 209 14.74 9.08 -6.60
CA LYS A 209 13.69 9.95 -7.16
C LYS A 209 12.29 9.35 -7.04
N TYR A 210 12.18 8.03 -6.88
CA TYR A 210 10.91 7.31 -6.85
C TYR A 210 10.00 7.69 -8.03
N SER A 211 10.61 7.92 -9.19
CA SER A 211 9.91 8.16 -10.44
C SER A 211 9.26 6.87 -10.87
N ARG A 212 7.98 6.92 -11.21
CA ARG A 212 7.25 5.76 -11.72
C ARG A 212 7.04 5.88 -13.23
N PRO A 213 6.88 4.75 -13.94
CA PRO A 213 6.52 4.74 -15.36
C PRO A 213 5.21 5.49 -15.65
N SER A 214 4.91 5.76 -16.92
CA SER A 214 3.57 6.20 -17.32
C SER A 214 2.55 5.12 -16.94
N ASP A 215 1.36 5.54 -16.53
CA ASP A 215 0.31 4.68 -15.95
C ASP A 215 0.66 4.13 -14.56
N CYS A 216 1.58 4.84 -13.89
CA CYS A 216 1.97 4.87 -12.48
C CYS A 216 2.40 6.34 -12.08
#